data_AF-X1IJP6-F1
#
_entry.id   AF-X1IJP6-F1
#
_cell.length_a   1.000
_cell.length_b   1.000
_cell.length_c   1.000
_cell.angle_alpha   90.00
_cell.angle_beta   90.00
_cell.angle_gamma   90.00
#
_symmetry.space_group_name_H-M   'P 1'
#
loop_
_entity.id
_entity.type
_entity.pdbx_description
1 polymer ?
#
loop_
_entity_poly.entity_id
_entity_poly.type
_entity_poly.pdbx_seq_one_letter_code
_entity_poly.pdbx_strand_id
1 'polypeptide(L)' 'MNHEKYELRTLFESIFQLGGNAKITDLEKIINLKRNPKDANMMKKLEGCLKELNDMKIQNLEDRLLQFSM' A
#
# COMPACT_ATOMS: atom_id res chain seq x y z
N MET A 1 -18.45 1.94 -11.69
CA MET A 1 -17.90 3.29 -11.91
C MET A 1 -17.79 4.14 -10.65
N ASN A 2 -18.85 4.47 -9.90
CA ASN A 2 -18.66 5.27 -8.67
C ASN A 2 -18.10 4.46 -7.49
N HIS A 3 -18.46 3.18 -7.37
CA HIS A 3 -18.05 2.32 -6.25
C HIS A 3 -16.52 2.12 -6.19
N GLU A 4 -15.89 1.78 -7.32
CA GLU A 4 -14.44 1.54 -7.44
C GLU A 4 -13.62 2.79 -7.06
N LYS A 5 -14.13 3.99 -7.37
CA LYS A 5 -13.49 5.26 -7.02
C LYS A 5 -13.50 5.51 -5.50
N TYR A 6 -14.51 5.02 -4.79
CA TYR A 6 -14.57 5.08 -3.32
C TYR A 6 -13.63 4.06 -2.67
N GLU A 7 -13.42 2.89 -3.27
CA GLU A 7 -12.52 1.86 -2.74
C GLU A 7 -11.05 2.31 -2.78
N LEU A 8 -10.60 2.86 -3.92
CA LEU A 8 -9.22 3.34 -4.04
C LEU A 8 -8.93 4.53 -3.12
N ARG A 9 -9.91 5.44 -2.96
CA ARG A 9 -9.81 6.57 -2.03
C ARG A 9 -9.70 6.10 -0.58
N THR A 10 -10.55 5.16 -0.18
CA THR A 10 -10.56 4.60 1.18
C THR A 10 -9.25 3.88 1.49
N LEU A 11 -8.69 3.18 0.49
CA LEU A 11 -7.37 2.57 0.57
C LEU A 11 -6.28 3.62 0.86
N PHE A 12 -6.23 4.70 0.07
CA PHE A 12 -5.24 5.75 0.29
C PHE A 12 -5.42 6.48 1.63
N GLU A 13 -6.66 6.80 2.03
CA GLU A 13 -6.94 7.40 3.34
C GLU A 13 -6.47 6.49 4.48
N SER A 14 -6.68 5.18 4.38
CA SER A 14 -6.17 4.20 5.35
C SER A 14 -4.65 4.17 5.38
N ILE A 15 -3.98 4.17 4.22
CA ILE A 15 -2.51 4.19 4.12
C ILE A 15 -1.94 5.48 4.72
N PHE A 16 -2.49 6.64 4.40
CA PHE A 16 -1.99 7.93 4.90
C PHE A 16 -2.21 8.14 6.40
N GLN A 17 -3.18 7.46 7.00
CA GLN A 17 -3.37 7.45 8.46
C GLN A 17 -2.38 6.52 9.19
N LEU A 18 -1.71 5.62 8.48
CA LEU A 18 -0.72 4.73 9.07
C LEU A 18 0.68 5.38 9.04
N GLY A 19 1.40 5.24 10.15
CA GLY A 19 2.83 5.52 10.15
C GLY A 19 3.56 4.46 9.32
N GLY A 20 4.68 4.82 8.71
CA GLY A 20 5.45 3.89 7.88
C GLY A 20 6.86 4.39 7.61
N ASN A 21 7.63 3.60 6.87
CA ASN A 21 8.90 4.02 6.30
C ASN A 21 9.01 3.56 4.85
N ALA A 22 9.92 4.17 4.10
CA ALA A 22 10.27 3.72 2.77
C ALA A 22 11.77 3.47 2.68
N LYS A 23 12.14 2.36 2.05
CA LYS A 23 13.51 2.04 1.68
C LYS A 23 13.60 2.04 0.15
N ILE A 24 14.58 2.75 -0.37
CA ILE A 24 14.86 2.83 -1.80
C ILE A 24 16.11 2.02 -2.10
N THR A 25 16.05 1.20 -3.13
CA THR A 25 17.19 0.47 -3.71
C THR A 25 17.32 0.88 -5.18
N ASP A 26 18.30 0.34 -5.89
CA ASP A 26 18.47 0.61 -7.32
C ASP A 26 17.29 0.08 -8.15
N LEU A 27 16.64 -1.00 -7.71
CA LEU A 27 15.58 -1.69 -8.44
C LEU A 27 14.18 -1.44 -7.86
N GLU A 28 14.08 -1.10 -6.58
CA GLU A 28 12.81 -1.13 -5.85
C GLU A 28 12.65 0.06 -4.93
N LYS A 29 11.40 0.45 -4.70
CA LYS A 29 10.99 1.32 -3.60
C LYS A 29 10.02 0.54 -2.72
N ILE A 30 10.53 0.13 -1.57
CA ILE A 30 9.82 -0.70 -0.59
C ILE A 30 9.17 0.23 0.44
N ILE A 31 7.84 0.21 0.52
CA ILE A 31 7.02 1.00 1.44
C ILE A 31 6.49 0.06 2.53
N ASN A 32 6.91 0.28 3.77
CA ASN A 32 6.49 -0.50 4.93
C ASN A 32 5.53 0.32 5.77
N LEU A 33 4.30 -0.16 5.93
CA LEU A 33 3.30 0.48 6.78
C LEU A 33 3.27 -0.20 8.15
N LYS A 34 3.08 0.57 9.22
CA LYS A 34 2.91 0.02 10.57
C LYS A 34 1.46 -0.41 10.74
N ARG A 35 1.25 -1.64 11.21
CA ARG A 35 -0.08 -2.13 11.57
C ARG A 35 -0.69 -1.32 12.72
N ASN A 36 -1.98 -1.02 12.62
CA ASN A 36 -2.77 -0.50 13.73
C ASN A 36 -3.45 -1.65 14.49
N PRO A 37 -3.01 -2.00 15.72
CA PRO A 37 -3.57 -3.14 16.46
C PRO A 37 -5.02 -2.91 16.92
N LYS A 38 -5.51 -1.67 16.93
CA LYS A 38 -6.88 -1.35 17.34
C LYS A 38 -7.93 -1.74 16.29
N ASP A 39 -7.50 -2.03 15.05
CA ASP A 39 -8.40 -2.40 13.96
C ASP A 39 -7.80 -3.53 13.09
N ALA A 40 -7.67 -4.71 13.69
CA ALA A 40 -7.07 -5.88 13.04
C ALA A 40 -7.84 -6.33 11.77
N ASN A 41 -9.17 -6.18 11.75
CA ASN A 41 -9.99 -6.55 10.60
C ASN A 41 -9.73 -5.64 9.40
N MET A 42 -9.61 -4.33 9.62
CA MET A 42 -9.22 -3.39 8.57
C MET A 42 -7.79 -3.67 8.09
N MET A 43 -6.85 -3.92 9.00
CA MET A 43 -5.46 -4.22 8.62
C MET A 43 -5.35 -5.47 7.73
N LYS A 44 -6.14 -6.52 7.99
CA LYS A 44 -6.17 -7.72 7.15
C LYS A 44 -6.69 -7.43 5.74
N LYS A 45 -7.73 -6.60 5.61
CA LYS A 45 -8.24 -6.18 4.29
C LYS A 45 -7.21 -5.34 3.56
N LEU A 46 -6.58 -4.40 4.27
CA LEU A 46 -5.53 -3.54 3.72
C LEU A 46 -4.34 -4.37 3.24
N GLU A 47 -3.90 -5.38 3.99
CA GLU A 47 -2.82 -6.30 3.59
C GLU A 47 -3.16 -7.06 2.30
N GLY A 48 -4.42 -7.45 2.13
CA GLY A 48 -4.93 -8.00 0.87
C GLY A 48 -4.79 -7.02 -0.30
N CYS A 49 -5.24 -5.78 -0.13
CA CYS A 49 -5.12 -4.74 -1.15
C CYS A 49 -3.66 -4.42 -1.49
N LEU A 50 -2.76 -4.36 -0.51
CA LEU A 50 -1.33 -4.14 -0.76
C LEU A 50 -0.70 -5.28 -1.58
N LYS A 51 -1.13 -6.53 -1.34
CA LYS A 51 -0.69 -7.67 -2.13
C LYS A 51 -1.13 -7.54 -3.58
N GLU A 52 -2.39 -7.15 -3.82
CA GLU A 52 -2.89 -6.88 -5.17
C GLU A 52 -2.08 -5.77 -5.86
N LEU A 53 -1.74 -4.69 -5.14
CA LEU A 53 -0.86 -3.64 -5.67
C LEU A 53 0.55 -4.15 -6.04
N ASN A 54 1.12 -5.07 -5.26
CA ASN A 54 2.40 -5.70 -5.58
C ASN A 54 2.33 -6.59 -6.81
N ASP A 55 1.19 -7.25 -7.03
CA ASP A 55 0.95 -8.12 -8.18
C ASP A 55 0.77 -7.30 -9.47
N MET A 56 0.32 -6.05 -9.38
CA MET A 56 0.24 -5.12 -10.51
C MET A 56 1.61 -4.66 -11.06
N LYS A 57 2.72 -4.97 -10.37
CA LYS A 57 4.10 -4.61 -10.77
C LYS A 57 4.27 -3.14 -11.14
N ILE A 58 3.67 -2.26 -10.34
CA ILE A 58 3.69 -0.81 -10.57
C ILE A 58 5.12 -0.30 -10.45
N GLN A 59 5.58 0.45 -11.45
CA GLN A 59 6.86 1.16 -11.43
C GLN A 59 6.64 2.65 -11.17
N ASN A 60 7.59 3.30 -10.48
CA ASN A 60 7.62 4.74 -10.36
C ASN A 60 8.25 5.39 -11.63
N LEU A 61 8.34 6.72 -11.65
CA LEU A 61 8.95 7.48 -12.76
C LEU A 61 10.47 7.25 -12.92
N GLU A 62 11.09 6.54 -12.00
CA GLU A 62 12.52 6.18 -12.03
C GLU A 62 12.70 4.68 -12.39
N ASP A 63 11.66 4.04 -12.96
CA ASP A 63 11.59 2.62 -13.32
C ASP A 63 11.75 1.63 -12.15
N ARG A 64 11.74 2.12 -10.91
CA ARG A 64 11.81 1.28 -9.71
C ARG A 64 10.47 0.63 -9.42
N LEU A 65 10.50 -0.65 -9.14
CA LEU A 65 9.32 -1.41 -8.73
C LEU A 65 8.84 -0.93 -7.36
N LEU A 66 7.57 -0.53 -7.26
CA LEU A 66 6.93 -0.25 -5.99
C LEU A 66 6.57 -1.57 -5.31
N GLN A 67 6.97 -1.72 -4.06
CA GLN A 67 6.60 -2.86 -3.22
C GLN A 67 6.02 -2.35 -1.91
N PHE A 68 4.92 -2.94 -1.47
CA PHE A 68 4.21 -2.59 -0.25
C PHE A 68 4.24 -3.76 0.74
N SER A 69 4.48 -3.48 2.02
CA SER A 69 4.41 -4.47 3.09
C SER A 69 3.90 -3.88 4.41
N MET A 70 3.53 -4.74 5.35
CA MET A 70 2.95 -4.39 6.66
C MET A 70 3.46 -5.23 7.82
#